data_AF-A0A419KQ92-F1
#
_entry.id   AF-A0A419KQ92-F1
#
_cell.length_a   1.000
_cell.length_b   1.000
_cell.length_c   1.000
_cell.angle_alpha   90.00
_cell.angle_beta   90.00
_cell.angle_gamma   90.00
#
_symmetry.space_group_name_H-M   'P 1'
#
loop_
_entity.id
_entity.type
_entity.pdbx_description
1 polymer ?
#
loop_
_entity_poly.entity_id
_entity_poly.type
_entity_poly.pdbx_seq_one_letter_code
_entity_poly.pdbx_strand_id
1 'polypeptide(L)' 'HSEVFRLNIPEKWKVKIMEIIGETDYRLLQGSNEEIQLSALLARFVEAGAEIKRGS' A
#
# COMPACT_ATOMS: atom_id res chain seq x y z
N HIS A 1 -8.60 -3.97 -3.73
CA HIS A 1 -8.42 -4.46 -2.33
C HIS A 1 -8.37 -5.99 -2.25
N SER A 2 -9.26 -6.73 -2.92
CA SER A 2 -9.33 -8.21 -2.82
C SER A 2 -8.05 -8.96 -3.22
N GLU A 3 -7.25 -8.42 -4.16
CA GLU A 3 -5.99 -9.05 -4.59
C GLU A 3 -4.92 -9.08 -3.48
N VAL A 4 -4.99 -8.18 -2.49
CA VAL A 4 -4.03 -8.16 -1.36
C VAL A 4 -4.14 -9.44 -0.52
N PHE A 5 -5.35 -10.01 -0.40
CA PHE A 5 -5.57 -11.25 0.34
C PHE A 5 -4.91 -12.48 -0.31
N ARG A 6 -4.61 -12.41 -1.61
CA ARG A 6 -3.96 -13.47 -2.38
C ARG A 6 -2.43 -13.42 -2.27
N LEU A 7 -1.87 -12.36 -1.69
CA LEU A 7 -0.43 -12.23 -1.52
C LEU A 7 0.09 -13.22 -0.47
N ASN A 8 1.18 -13.93 -0.81
CA ASN A 8 1.87 -14.83 0.11
C ASN A 8 2.83 -14.05 1.03
N ILE A 9 2.27 -13.21 1.89
CA ILE A 9 2.99 -12.39 2.88
C ILE A 9 2.32 -12.53 4.25
N PRO A 10 3.03 -12.22 5.36
CA PRO A 10 2.43 -12.28 6.69
C PRO A 10 1.19 -11.38 6.82
N GLU A 11 0.21 -11.80 7.63
CA GLU A 11 -1.10 -11.14 7.73
C GLU A 11 -0.98 -9.66 8.15
N LYS A 12 -0.05 -9.34 9.06
CA LYS A 12 0.24 -7.95 9.47
C LYS A 12 0.54 -7.03 8.28
N TRP A 13 1.21 -7.56 7.26
CA TRP A 13 1.57 -6.81 6.07
C TRP A 13 0.40 -6.66 5.10
N LYS A 14 -0.50 -7.65 5.02
CA LYS A 14 -1.75 -7.49 4.25
C LYS A 14 -2.59 -6.35 4.79
N VAL A 15 -2.73 -6.26 6.12
CA VAL A 15 -3.45 -5.16 6.78
C VAL A 15 -2.81 -3.81 6.46
N LYS A 16 -1.48 -3.68 6.64
CA LYS A 16 -0.75 -2.44 6.35
C LYS A 16 -0.88 -2.02 4.87
N ILE A 17 -0.81 -2.97 3.93
CA ILE A 17 -0.99 -2.68 2.50
C ILE A 17 -2.41 -2.23 2.21
N MET A 18 -3.43 -2.86 2.81
CA MET A 18 -4.83 -2.44 2.64
C MET A 18 -5.07 -1.03 3.16
N GLU A 19 -4.46 -0.67 4.29
CA GLU A 19 -4.52 0.69 4.85
C GLU A 19 -3.92 1.73 3.90
N ILE A 20 -2.72 1.46 3.37
CA ILE A 20 -2.03 2.35 2.40
C ILE A 20 -2.88 2.55 1.14
N ILE A 21 -3.50 1.48 0.61
CA ILE A 21 -4.39 1.59 -0.56
C ILE A 21 -5.63 2.42 -0.22
N GLY A 22 -6.26 2.17 0.94
CA GLY A 22 -7.45 2.91 1.37
C GLY A 22 -7.18 4.40 1.58
N GLU A 23 -6.02 4.76 2.15
CA GLU A 23 -5.61 6.16 2.29
C GLU A 23 -5.41 6.83 0.92
N THR A 24 -4.77 6.14 -0.02
CA THR A 24 -4.53 6.66 -1.37
C THR A 24 -5.86 6.87 -2.10
N ASP A 25 -6.77 5.90 -2.04
CA ASP A 25 -8.10 5.97 -2.64
C ASP A 25 -8.91 7.13 -2.05
N TYR A 26 -8.89 7.29 -0.72
CA TYR A 26 -9.53 8.43 -0.05
C TYR A 26 -8.97 9.77 -0.55
N ARG A 27 -7.64 9.91 -0.65
CA ARG A 27 -7.01 11.15 -1.14
C ARG A 27 -7.38 11.45 -2.59
N LEU A 28 -7.43 10.43 -3.45
CA LEU A 28 -7.89 10.56 -4.84
C LEU A 28 -9.34 11.03 -4.91
N LEU A 29 -10.24 10.44 -4.10
CA LEU A 29 -11.64 10.87 -4.01
C LEU A 29 -11.80 12.32 -3.54
N GLN A 30 -10.87 12.83 -2.73
CA GLN A 30 -10.83 14.25 -2.33
C GLN A 30 -10.27 15.19 -3.40
N GLY A 31 -9.97 14.69 -4.61
CA GLY A 31 -9.46 15.49 -5.73
C GLY A 31 -7.95 15.75 -5.67
N SER A 32 -7.18 14.90 -4.97
CA SER A 32 -5.71 14.98 -5.01
C SER A 32 -5.17 14.65 -6.39
N ASN A 33 -3.97 15.15 -6.70
CA ASN A 33 -3.29 14.85 -7.96
C ASN A 33 -2.94 13.35 -8.06
N GLU A 34 -3.45 12.70 -9.10
CA GLU A 34 -3.32 11.25 -9.31
C GLU A 34 -1.87 10.78 -9.44
N GLU A 35 -1.06 11.47 -10.25
CA GLU A 35 0.35 11.12 -10.48
C GLU A 35 1.16 11.14 -9.18
N ILE A 36 0.94 12.17 -8.35
CA ILE A 36 1.60 12.31 -7.05
C ILE A 36 1.15 11.17 -6.11
N GLN A 37 -0.15 10.89 -6.03
CA GLN A 37 -0.68 9.87 -5.13
C GLN A 37 -0.24 8.46 -5.54
N LEU A 38 -0.25 8.14 -6.83
CA LEU A 38 0.21 6.85 -7.34
C LEU A 38 1.73 6.67 -7.15
N SER A 39 2.52 7.73 -7.35
CA SER A 39 3.96 7.71 -7.07
C SER A 39 4.25 7.46 -5.59
N ALA A 40 3.50 8.12 -4.70
CA ALA A 40 3.60 7.91 -3.26
C ALA A 40 3.20 6.47 -2.86
N LEU A 41 2.11 5.94 -3.44
CA LEU A 41 1.66 4.56 -3.23
C LEU A 41 2.75 3.55 -3.59
N LEU A 42 3.39 3.72 -4.75
CA LEU A 42 4.48 2.85 -5.19
C LEU A 42 5.68 2.93 -4.22
N ALA A 43 6.06 4.12 -3.77
CA ALA A 43 7.13 4.28 -2.79
C ALA A 43 6.82 3.54 -1.48
N ARG A 44 5.58 3.62 -0.99
CA ARG A 44 5.11 2.92 0.21
C ARG A 44 5.11 1.40 0.05
N PHE A 45 4.80 0.89 -1.15
CA PHE A 45 4.91 -0.55 -1.45
C PHE A 45 6.36 -1.03 -1.46
N VAL A 46 7.29 -0.24 -2.04
CA VAL A 46 8.72 -0.56 -2.02
C VAL A 46 9.24 -0.59 -0.58
N GLU A 47 8.86 0.38 0.24
CA GLU A 47 9.19 0.43 1.67
C GLU A 47 8.68 -0.81 2.41
N ALA A 48 7.40 -1.16 2.25
CA ALA A 48 6.80 -2.35 2.87
C ALA A 48 7.52 -3.64 2.42
N GLY A 49 7.81 -3.78 1.12
CA GLY A 49 8.57 -4.93 0.61
C GLY A 49 9.98 -5.04 1.23
N ALA A 50 10.65 -3.90 1.43
CA ALA A 50 11.96 -3.86 2.08
C ALA A 50 11.89 -4.21 3.58
N GLU A 51 10.83 -3.81 4.28
CA GLU A 51 10.61 -4.18 5.69
C GLU A 51 10.28 -5.68 5.83
N ILE A 52 9.45 -6.23 4.95
CA ILE A 52 9.15 -7.67 4.90
C ILE A 52 10.43 -8.48 4.74
N LYS A 53 11.31 -8.10 3.79
CA LYS A 53 12.58 -8.78 3.55
C LYS A 53 13.52 -8.70 4.77
N ARG A 54 13.43 -7.64 5.56
CA ARG A 54 14.22 -7.44 6.79
C ARG A 54 13.68 -8.23 7.99
N GLY A 55 12.53 -8.89 7.87
CA GLY A 55 11.92 -9.68 8.96
C GLY A 55 11.42 -8.82 10.13
N SER A 56 11.24 -7.51 9.91
CA SER A 56 10.73 -6.54 10.89
C SER A 56 9.21 -6.66 11.06
#